data_AF-A0A383VDE4-F1
#
_entry.id   AF-A0A383VDE4-F1
#
_cell.length_a   1.000
_cell.length_b   1.000
_cell.length_c   1.000
_cell.angle_alpha   90.00
_cell.angle_beta   90.00
_cell.angle_gamma   90.00
#
_symmetry.space_group_name_H-M   'P 1'
#
loop_
_entity.id
_entity.type
_entity.pdbx_description
1 polymer ?
#
loop_
_entity_poly.entity_id
_entity_poly.type
_entity_poly.pdbx_seq_one_letter_code
_entity_poly.pdbx_strand_id
1 'polypeptide(L)'
;MSYTVRFVLCLAAVLALLLPGSCQSTDQRNWARQQVKENRISANNSVLLMLDHQTGLFQLVRDYSVTGFKNNVLALAATAKLYGVPTILTTSLPQGPNGPLLPEIREMFPNATLINRPGEINAWDNTDFVNAVKATGRKKILLAGIVTDVCVLFPTLSLLAEGYEVYIVTDASGTFSEAVRDAALARAVAAGAVPINWFAVACELQKDWRLGPRAGQGLGELLAGYLPEYGNLITSYTSASKGAV
;
A
#
# COMPACT_ATOMS: atom_id res chain seq x y z
N MET A 1 -31.41 -27.12 -40.44
CA MET A 1 -30.76 -25.79 -40.38
C MET A 1 -29.55 -25.83 -41.31
N SER A 2 -29.56 -25.01 -42.36
CA SER A 2 -28.54 -25.03 -43.43
C SER A 2 -27.15 -24.61 -42.91
N TYR A 3 -26.10 -25.22 -43.45
CA TYR A 3 -24.68 -24.96 -43.12
C TYR A 3 -24.32 -23.46 -43.14
N THR A 4 -25.02 -22.68 -43.97
CA THR A 4 -24.86 -21.23 -44.09
C THR A 4 -25.17 -20.48 -42.79
N VAL A 5 -26.12 -20.95 -41.98
CA VAL A 5 -26.53 -20.28 -40.73
C VAL A 5 -25.51 -20.51 -39.61
N ARG A 6 -24.87 -21.70 -39.57
CA ARG A 6 -23.81 -22.01 -38.60
C ARG A 6 -22.51 -21.25 -38.89
N PHE A 7 -22.20 -20.98 -40.16
CA PHE A 7 -20.98 -20.26 -40.53
C PHE A 7 -21.08 -18.75 -40.20
N VAL A 8 -22.25 -18.14 -40.39
CA VAL A 8 -22.49 -16.72 -40.08
C VAL A 8 -22.49 -16.47 -38.56
N LEU A 9 -23.06 -17.37 -37.75
CA LEU A 9 -23.02 -17.28 -36.29
C LEU A 9 -21.60 -17.47 -35.71
N CYS A 10 -20.77 -18.32 -36.33
CA CYS A 10 -19.39 -18.53 -35.90
C CYS A 10 -18.48 -17.34 -36.25
N LEU A 11 -18.68 -16.72 -37.43
CA LEU A 11 -17.93 -15.52 -37.81
C LEU A 11 -18.30 -14.32 -36.92
N ALA A 12 -19.57 -14.16 -36.54
CA ALA A 12 -20.01 -13.09 -35.65
C ALA A 12 -19.41 -13.20 -34.23
N ALA A 13 -19.25 -14.43 -33.71
CA ALA A 13 -18.62 -14.67 -32.41
C ALA A 13 -17.10 -14.40 -32.42
N VAL A 14 -16.42 -14.70 -33.54
CA VAL A 14 -14.98 -14.44 -33.70
C VAL A 14 -14.70 -12.95 -33.96
N LEU A 15 -15.59 -12.24 -34.66
CA LEU A 15 -15.46 -10.78 -34.84
C LEU A 15 -15.68 -10.00 -33.53
N ALA A 16 -16.53 -10.49 -32.63
CA ALA A 16 -16.75 -9.87 -31.32
C ALA A 16 -15.53 -9.93 -30.39
N LEU A 17 -14.63 -10.91 -30.59
CA LEU A 17 -13.37 -11.07 -29.84
C LEU A 17 -12.22 -10.18 -30.37
N LEU A 18 -12.40 -9.55 -31.54
CA LEU A 18 -11.39 -8.72 -32.20
C LEU A 18 -11.65 -7.22 -32.08
N LEU A 19 -12.72 -6.81 -31.37
CA LEU A 19 -13.00 -5.41 -31.08
C LEU A 19 -12.21 -4.97 -29.81
N PRO A 20 -11.27 -4.02 -29.91
CA PRO A 20 -10.61 -3.45 -28.74
C PRO A 20 -11.62 -2.58 -27.99
N GLY A 21 -12.41 -3.16 -27.08
CA GLY A 21 -13.39 -2.38 -26.34
C GLY A 21 -14.27 -3.10 -25.33
N SER A 22 -14.47 -4.41 -25.42
CA SER A 22 -15.41 -5.10 -24.53
C SER A 22 -14.70 -5.88 -23.42
N CYS A 23 -14.53 -5.21 -22.28
CA CYS A 23 -14.54 -5.73 -20.90
C CYS A 23 -13.48 -5.06 -20.00
N GLN A 24 -13.50 -3.73 -19.94
CA GLN A 24 -13.08 -2.99 -18.75
C GLN A 24 -14.09 -1.85 -18.63
N SER A 25 -14.91 -1.88 -17.57
CA SER A 25 -15.93 -0.86 -17.34
C SER A 25 -15.30 0.53 -17.44
N THR A 26 -16.03 1.46 -18.02
CA THR A 26 -15.65 2.87 -18.15
C THR A 26 -15.17 3.46 -16.81
N ASP A 27 -15.64 2.92 -15.68
CA ASP A 27 -15.21 3.26 -14.32
C ASP A 27 -13.73 2.95 -14.01
N GLN A 28 -13.18 1.81 -14.45
CA GLN A 28 -11.80 1.44 -14.12
C GLN A 28 -10.77 2.35 -14.82
N ARG A 29 -11.08 2.93 -15.97
CA ARG A 29 -10.22 3.91 -16.65
C ARG A 29 -10.45 5.35 -16.16
N ASN A 30 -11.57 5.62 -15.51
CA ASN A 30 -11.93 6.96 -15.05
C ASN A 30 -11.25 7.32 -13.72
N TRP A 31 -11.07 6.39 -12.77
CA TRP A 31 -10.51 6.73 -11.46
C TRP A 31 -9.06 7.27 -11.55
N ALA A 32 -8.22 6.70 -12.42
CA ALA A 32 -6.84 7.16 -12.61
C ALA A 32 -6.76 8.61 -13.13
N ARG A 33 -7.73 9.03 -13.96
CA ARG A 33 -7.88 10.42 -14.42
C ARG A 33 -8.47 11.33 -13.32
N GLN A 34 -9.24 10.76 -12.38
CA GLN A 34 -9.89 11.47 -11.27
C GLN A 34 -8.95 11.76 -10.08
N GLN A 35 -7.87 10.98 -9.93
CA GLN A 35 -6.84 11.16 -8.90
C GLN A 35 -6.19 12.56 -8.90
N VAL A 36 -6.18 13.25 -10.04
CA VAL A 36 -5.30 14.42 -10.22
C VAL A 36 -5.82 15.69 -9.53
N LYS A 37 -7.13 15.82 -9.27
CA LYS A 37 -7.70 17.06 -8.70
C LYS A 37 -8.57 16.93 -7.45
N GLU A 38 -9.43 15.92 -7.33
CA GLU A 38 -10.38 15.81 -6.20
C GLU A 38 -10.33 14.49 -5.43
N ASN A 39 -9.65 13.46 -5.96
CA ASN A 39 -9.62 12.12 -5.38
C ASN A 39 -8.25 11.72 -4.79
N ARG A 40 -7.54 12.63 -4.10
CA ARG A 40 -6.23 12.32 -3.47
C ARG A 40 -6.36 11.54 -2.16
N ILE A 41 -5.31 10.82 -1.79
CA ILE A 41 -5.16 10.19 -0.47
C ILE A 41 -5.23 11.27 0.63
N SER A 42 -5.96 10.98 1.71
CA SER A 42 -6.07 11.84 2.89
C SER A 42 -6.38 10.99 4.13
N ALA A 43 -6.05 11.48 5.33
CA ALA A 43 -6.41 10.80 6.57
C ALA A 43 -7.92 10.54 6.74
N ASN A 44 -8.77 11.31 6.05
CA ASN A 44 -10.22 11.19 6.11
C ASN A 44 -10.81 10.16 5.12
N ASN A 45 -10.06 9.68 4.15
CA ASN A 45 -10.58 8.71 3.18
C ASN A 45 -9.71 7.44 3.08
N SER A 46 -8.57 7.40 3.78
CA SER A 46 -7.67 6.26 3.77
C SER A 46 -7.52 5.56 5.13
N VAL A 47 -7.12 4.30 5.06
CA VAL A 47 -6.67 3.45 6.17
C VAL A 47 -5.34 2.80 5.76
N LEU A 48 -4.40 2.68 6.70
CA LEU A 48 -3.17 1.92 6.53
C LEU A 48 -3.37 0.48 7.02
N LEU A 49 -3.05 -0.49 6.18
CA LEU A 49 -3.03 -1.92 6.53
C LEU A 49 -1.57 -2.39 6.48
N MET A 50 -1.03 -2.78 7.64
CA MET A 50 0.31 -3.35 7.76
C MET A 50 0.20 -4.86 7.96
N LEU A 51 0.57 -5.61 6.93
CA LEU A 51 0.35 -7.05 6.87
C LEU A 51 1.67 -7.80 7.12
N ASP A 52 1.73 -8.51 8.24
CA ASP A 52 2.71 -9.57 8.46
C ASP A 52 4.18 -9.07 8.42
N HIS A 53 4.44 -7.82 8.84
CA HIS A 53 5.79 -7.32 9.12
C HIS A 53 6.36 -7.95 10.41
N GLN A 54 6.49 -9.28 10.38
CA GLN A 54 6.93 -10.11 11.48
C GLN A 54 8.44 -10.35 11.42
N THR A 55 9.08 -10.52 12.56
CA THR A 55 10.55 -10.64 12.67
C THR A 55 11.12 -11.83 11.89
N GLY A 56 10.40 -12.96 11.85
CA GLY A 56 10.78 -14.15 11.08
C GLY A 56 10.57 -13.96 9.58
N LEU A 57 9.39 -13.46 9.17
CA LEU A 57 9.10 -13.18 7.76
C LEU A 57 10.04 -12.14 7.15
N PHE A 58 10.54 -11.20 7.95
CA PHE A 58 11.54 -10.22 7.53
C PHE A 58 12.81 -10.86 6.94
N GLN A 59 13.16 -12.09 7.36
CA GLN A 59 14.34 -12.81 6.86
C GLN A 59 14.17 -13.33 5.42
N LEU A 60 12.94 -13.34 4.91
CA LEU A 60 12.59 -13.75 3.56
C LEU A 60 12.76 -12.61 2.55
N VAL A 61 12.83 -11.35 3.02
CA VAL A 61 12.96 -10.18 2.16
C VAL A 61 14.38 -10.04 1.65
N ARG A 62 14.54 -10.08 0.33
CA ARG A 62 15.83 -10.01 -0.38
C ARG A 62 15.82 -9.08 -1.59
N ASP A 63 14.65 -8.56 -1.97
CA ASP A 63 14.51 -7.53 -3.01
C ASP A 63 14.89 -6.12 -2.53
N TYR A 64 15.16 -5.97 -1.22
CA TYR A 64 15.72 -4.78 -0.60
C TYR A 64 16.84 -5.14 0.38
N SER A 65 17.69 -4.18 0.72
CA SER A 65 18.58 -4.32 1.88
C SER A 65 17.75 -4.34 3.17
N VAL A 66 18.16 -5.13 4.17
CA VAL A 66 17.45 -5.26 5.45
C VAL A 66 17.26 -3.90 6.14
N THR A 67 18.32 -3.08 6.18
CA THR A 67 18.29 -1.75 6.79
C THR A 67 17.38 -0.80 6.02
N GLY A 68 17.51 -0.75 4.69
CA GLY A 68 16.68 0.13 3.85
C GLY A 68 15.20 -0.24 3.94
N PHE A 69 14.90 -1.54 3.89
CA PHE A 69 13.52 -2.02 3.99
C PHE A 69 12.90 -1.70 5.36
N LYS A 70 13.62 -1.97 6.46
CA LYS A 70 13.16 -1.59 7.81
C LYS A 70 12.94 -0.09 7.92
N ASN A 71 13.86 0.73 7.40
CA ASN A 71 13.70 2.19 7.38
C ASN A 71 12.39 2.60 6.69
N ASN A 72 12.10 2.07 5.50
CA ASN A 72 10.89 2.41 4.74
C ASN A 72 9.60 1.95 5.43
N VAL A 73 9.58 0.74 6.01
CA VAL A 73 8.44 0.25 6.80
C VAL A 73 8.15 1.18 7.98
N LEU A 74 9.19 1.60 8.71
CA LEU A 74 9.05 2.52 9.83
C LEU A 74 8.68 3.94 9.37
N ALA A 75 9.18 4.39 8.21
CA ALA A 75 8.83 5.68 7.63
C ALA A 75 7.34 5.75 7.24
N LEU A 76 6.79 4.68 6.65
CA LEU A 76 5.37 4.57 6.36
C LEU A 76 4.52 4.57 7.64
N ALA A 77 4.92 3.79 8.65
CA ALA A 77 4.25 3.77 9.94
C ALA A 77 4.26 5.15 10.63
N ALA A 78 5.42 5.81 10.66
CA ALA A 78 5.56 7.15 11.20
C ALA A 78 4.74 8.19 10.41
N THR A 79 4.64 8.04 9.10
CA THR A 79 3.77 8.85 8.24
C THR A 79 2.31 8.71 8.67
N ALA A 80 1.79 7.48 8.76
CA ALA A 80 0.40 7.25 9.18
C ALA A 80 0.12 7.81 10.58
N LYS A 81 1.05 7.64 11.52
CA LYS A 81 0.97 8.22 12.86
C LYS A 81 0.93 9.76 12.84
N LEU A 82 1.81 10.39 12.07
CA LEU A 82 1.92 11.85 11.98
C LEU A 82 0.62 12.49 11.48
N TYR A 83 -0.03 11.88 10.48
CA TYR A 83 -1.27 12.41 9.88
C TYR A 83 -2.55 11.84 10.49
N GLY A 84 -2.46 10.96 11.48
CA GLY A 84 -3.63 10.35 12.12
C GLY A 84 -4.43 9.42 11.20
N VAL A 85 -3.75 8.73 10.28
CA VAL A 85 -4.38 7.72 9.41
C VAL A 85 -4.74 6.50 10.26
N PRO A 86 -6.01 6.03 10.28
CA PRO A 86 -6.37 4.80 10.96
C PRO A 86 -5.49 3.64 10.46
N THR A 87 -4.95 2.86 11.40
CA THR A 87 -4.00 1.79 11.07
C THR A 87 -4.49 0.46 11.64
N ILE A 88 -4.53 -0.57 10.81
CA ILE A 88 -4.83 -1.96 11.19
C ILE A 88 -3.57 -2.79 10.98
N LEU A 89 -3.23 -3.55 12.01
CA LEU A 89 -2.08 -4.45 12.03
C LEU A 89 -2.56 -5.88 11.96
N THR A 90 -1.85 -6.74 11.25
CA THR A 90 -2.12 -8.17 11.30
C THR A 90 -0.83 -8.98 11.22
N THR A 91 -0.88 -10.20 11.74
CA THR A 91 0.20 -11.17 11.67
C THR A 91 -0.35 -12.53 11.26
N SER A 92 0.44 -13.31 10.55
CA SER A 92 0.16 -14.69 10.17
C SER A 92 0.94 -15.64 11.09
N LEU A 93 0.24 -16.50 11.85
CA LEU A 93 0.84 -17.51 12.72
C LEU A 93 1.97 -16.97 13.63
N PRO A 94 1.74 -15.92 14.44
CA PRO A 94 2.82 -15.24 15.17
C PRO A 94 3.51 -16.09 16.26
N GLN A 95 2.87 -17.18 16.70
CA GLN A 95 3.44 -18.13 17.66
C GLN A 95 4.35 -19.19 17.01
N GLY A 96 4.45 -19.18 15.68
CA GLY A 96 5.31 -20.08 14.90
C GLY A 96 6.58 -19.40 14.38
N PRO A 97 7.26 -20.02 13.39
CA PRO A 97 8.50 -19.50 12.80
C PRO A 97 8.38 -18.11 12.17
N ASN A 98 7.17 -17.67 11.81
CA ASN A 98 6.92 -16.32 11.30
C ASN A 98 7.27 -15.25 12.33
N GLY A 99 7.14 -15.56 13.63
CA GLY A 99 7.52 -14.70 14.75
C GLY A 99 6.53 -13.57 15.05
N PRO A 100 6.78 -12.76 16.09
CA PRO A 100 5.93 -11.62 16.43
C PRO A 100 6.06 -10.48 15.40
N LEU A 101 5.11 -9.56 15.42
CA LEU A 101 5.20 -8.27 14.72
C LEU A 101 6.46 -7.50 15.17
N LEU A 102 7.07 -6.71 14.29
CA LEU A 102 8.15 -5.80 14.65
C LEU A 102 7.77 -4.93 15.87
N PRO A 103 8.58 -4.92 16.95
CA PRO A 103 8.29 -4.16 18.17
C PRO A 103 8.08 -2.67 17.92
N GLU A 104 8.85 -2.06 17.03
CA GLU A 104 8.77 -0.62 16.74
C GLU A 104 7.40 -0.23 16.15
N ILE A 105 6.77 -1.10 15.35
CA ILE A 105 5.41 -0.88 14.83
C ILE A 105 4.41 -0.94 15.99
N ARG A 106 4.56 -1.91 16.89
CA ARG A 106 3.70 -2.07 18.07
C ARG A 106 3.81 -0.87 19.01
N GLU A 107 5.02 -0.35 19.22
CA GLU A 107 5.30 0.84 20.03
C GLU A 107 4.74 2.11 19.40
N MET A 108 4.80 2.24 18.07
CA MET A 108 4.19 3.38 17.37
C MET A 108 2.66 3.36 17.49
N PHE A 109 2.06 2.18 17.51
CA PHE A 109 0.62 1.96 17.51
C PHE A 109 0.14 1.10 18.70
N PRO A 110 0.25 1.58 19.95
CA PRO A 110 -0.10 0.81 21.14
C PRO A 110 -1.59 0.43 21.20
N ASN A 111 -2.46 1.21 20.54
CA ASN A 111 -3.91 1.06 20.56
C ASN A 111 -4.52 0.68 19.20
N ALA A 112 -3.69 0.42 18.17
CA ALA A 112 -4.23 -0.03 16.89
C ALA A 112 -4.81 -1.44 17.00
N THR A 113 -5.83 -1.71 16.20
CA THR A 113 -6.38 -3.06 16.03
C THR A 113 -5.27 -3.98 15.51
N LEU A 114 -4.93 -5.01 16.29
CA LEU A 114 -3.99 -6.06 15.92
C LEU A 114 -4.73 -7.38 15.81
N ILE A 115 -4.68 -7.99 14.62
CA ILE A 115 -5.39 -9.24 14.32
C ILE A 115 -4.38 -10.33 14.04
N ASN A 116 -4.29 -11.29 14.96
CA ASN A 116 -3.42 -12.45 14.83
C ASN A 116 -4.18 -13.57 14.12
N ARG A 117 -3.88 -13.79 12.83
CA ARG A 117 -4.56 -14.82 12.03
C ARG A 117 -3.97 -16.21 12.34
N PRO A 118 -4.78 -17.19 12.77
CA PRO A 118 -4.30 -18.51 13.15
C PRO A 118 -4.03 -19.43 11.95
N GLY A 119 -4.43 -19.08 10.73
CA GLY A 119 -4.08 -19.90 9.55
C GLY A 119 -4.37 -19.27 8.20
N GLU A 120 -5.24 -18.27 8.11
CA GLU A 120 -5.62 -17.62 6.87
C GLU A 120 -4.44 -16.86 6.27
N ILE A 121 -3.99 -17.33 5.11
CA ILE A 121 -2.89 -16.70 4.37
C ILE A 121 -3.34 -15.33 3.85
N ASN A 122 -4.45 -15.30 3.10
CA ASN A 122 -5.07 -14.06 2.68
C ASN A 122 -5.75 -13.40 3.90
N ALA A 123 -5.32 -12.20 4.27
CA ALA A 123 -5.93 -11.47 5.38
C ALA A 123 -7.43 -11.21 5.18
N TRP A 124 -7.89 -11.11 3.92
CA TRP A 124 -9.31 -10.90 3.61
C TRP A 124 -10.20 -12.13 3.87
N ASP A 125 -9.63 -13.31 4.06
CA ASP A 125 -10.40 -14.51 4.42
C ASP A 125 -10.71 -14.56 5.92
N ASN A 126 -10.09 -13.68 6.73
CA ASN A 126 -10.34 -13.58 8.16
C ASN A 126 -11.45 -12.55 8.44
N THR A 127 -12.55 -13.01 9.04
CA THR A 127 -13.73 -12.18 9.31
C THR A 127 -13.44 -10.99 10.21
N ASP A 128 -12.57 -11.12 11.21
CA ASP A 128 -12.22 -10.01 12.11
C ASP A 128 -11.47 -8.91 11.36
N PHE A 129 -10.58 -9.29 10.43
CA PHE A 129 -9.86 -8.35 9.57
C PHE A 129 -10.82 -7.62 8.64
N VAL A 130 -11.71 -8.33 7.96
CA VAL A 130 -12.73 -7.73 7.10
C VAL A 130 -13.62 -6.76 7.88
N ASN A 131 -14.06 -7.14 9.08
CA ASN A 131 -14.89 -6.30 9.93
C ASN A 131 -14.14 -5.05 10.39
N ALA A 132 -12.87 -5.18 10.79
CA ALA A 132 -12.04 -4.05 11.18
C ALA A 132 -11.84 -3.05 10.02
N VAL A 133 -11.55 -3.54 8.82
CA VAL A 133 -11.40 -2.68 7.62
C VAL A 133 -12.71 -1.97 7.30
N LYS A 134 -13.84 -2.71 7.25
CA LYS A 134 -15.17 -2.13 6.98
C LYS A 134 -15.57 -1.09 8.04
N ALA A 135 -15.27 -1.34 9.31
CA ALA A 135 -15.57 -0.43 10.41
C ALA A 135 -14.85 0.93 10.30
N THR A 136 -13.75 1.01 9.56
CA THR A 136 -13.07 2.31 9.32
C THR A 136 -13.90 3.26 8.45
N GLY A 137 -14.80 2.72 7.62
CA GLY A 137 -15.55 3.49 6.62
C GLY A 137 -14.68 4.12 5.52
N ARG A 138 -13.39 3.76 5.45
CA ARG A 138 -12.43 4.34 4.49
C ARG A 138 -12.45 3.55 3.18
N LYS A 139 -12.35 4.25 2.05
CA LYS A 139 -12.37 3.64 0.70
C LYS A 139 -10.99 3.44 0.10
N LYS A 140 -10.00 4.25 0.48
CA LYS A 140 -8.62 4.12 0.03
C LYS A 140 -7.82 3.26 0.99
N ILE A 141 -7.10 2.28 0.47
CA ILE A 141 -6.28 1.37 1.25
C ILE A 141 -4.82 1.67 0.94
N LEU A 142 -4.06 2.09 1.96
CA LEU A 142 -2.60 2.06 1.90
C LEU A 142 -2.18 0.68 2.40
N LEU A 143 -1.55 -0.11 1.56
CA LEU A 143 -1.24 -1.52 1.84
C LEU A 143 0.27 -1.75 1.81
N ALA A 144 0.81 -2.32 2.87
CA ALA A 144 2.20 -2.73 2.95
C ALA A 144 2.34 -4.06 3.69
N GLY A 145 3.27 -4.93 3.30
CA GLY A 145 3.43 -6.20 4.00
C GLY A 145 4.51 -7.15 3.47
N ILE A 146 4.57 -8.34 4.08
CA ILE A 146 5.52 -9.39 3.73
C ILE A 146 4.78 -10.74 3.64
N VAL A 147 4.89 -11.54 2.57
CA VAL A 147 5.58 -11.24 1.30
C VAL A 147 4.65 -10.56 0.29
N THR A 148 5.24 -9.78 -0.62
CA THR A 148 4.52 -8.96 -1.61
C THR A 148 3.59 -9.78 -2.52
N ASP A 149 4.05 -10.96 -2.95
CA ASP A 149 3.38 -11.86 -3.88
C ASP A 149 2.24 -12.70 -3.26
N VAL A 150 2.10 -12.68 -1.93
CA VAL A 150 1.09 -13.46 -1.21
C VAL A 150 0.29 -12.57 -0.26
N CYS A 151 0.90 -12.20 0.87
CA CYS A 151 0.20 -11.48 1.95
C CYS A 151 -0.19 -10.06 1.55
N VAL A 152 0.45 -9.45 0.55
CA VAL A 152 0.01 -8.15 -0.03
C VAL A 152 -0.89 -8.38 -1.24
N LEU A 153 -0.47 -9.22 -2.18
CA LEU A 153 -1.20 -9.44 -3.44
C LEU A 153 -2.61 -10.01 -3.23
N PHE A 154 -2.79 -11.01 -2.37
CA PHE A 154 -4.09 -11.66 -2.20
C PHE A 154 -5.15 -10.72 -1.60
N PRO A 155 -4.90 -10.02 -0.47
CA PRO A 155 -5.87 -9.06 0.02
C PRO A 155 -6.03 -7.88 -0.93
N THR A 156 -5.00 -7.47 -1.70
CA THR A 156 -5.17 -6.47 -2.76
C THR A 156 -6.27 -6.88 -3.74
N LEU A 157 -6.20 -8.10 -4.27
CA LEU A 157 -7.19 -8.59 -5.24
C LEU A 157 -8.58 -8.69 -4.63
N SER A 158 -8.70 -9.15 -3.38
CA SER A 158 -9.98 -9.21 -2.66
C SER A 158 -10.57 -7.82 -2.39
N LEU A 159 -9.74 -6.86 -1.95
CA LEU A 159 -10.13 -5.48 -1.71
C LEU A 159 -10.61 -4.78 -2.99
N LEU A 160 -9.90 -4.98 -4.10
CA LEU A 160 -10.31 -4.44 -5.40
C LEU A 160 -11.66 -5.03 -5.85
N ALA A 161 -11.87 -6.33 -5.65
CA ALA A 161 -13.15 -6.98 -5.96
C ALA A 161 -14.33 -6.44 -5.11
N GLU A 162 -14.03 -5.98 -3.89
CA GLU A 162 -14.98 -5.31 -2.97
C GLU A 162 -15.13 -3.80 -3.24
N GLY A 163 -14.49 -3.28 -4.29
CA GLY A 163 -14.61 -1.88 -4.73
C GLY A 163 -13.82 -0.88 -3.89
N TYR A 164 -12.77 -1.32 -3.18
CA TYR A 164 -11.80 -0.41 -2.56
C TYR A 164 -10.79 0.10 -3.59
N GLU A 165 -10.21 1.27 -3.33
CA GLU A 165 -9.07 1.79 -4.08
C GLU A 165 -7.79 1.38 -3.35
N VAL A 166 -6.97 0.50 -3.95
CA VAL A 166 -5.79 -0.07 -3.28
C VAL A 166 -4.50 0.57 -3.78
N TYR A 167 -3.72 1.12 -2.86
CA TYR A 167 -2.40 1.71 -3.07
C TYR A 167 -1.37 0.82 -2.38
N ILE A 168 -0.58 0.09 -3.17
CA ILE A 168 0.48 -0.78 -2.66
C ILE A 168 1.71 0.07 -2.41
N VAL A 169 2.14 0.18 -1.16
CA VAL A 169 3.37 0.88 -0.79
C VAL A 169 4.56 -0.06 -1.03
N THR A 170 5.12 0.02 -2.23
CA THR A 170 6.04 -0.99 -2.79
C THR A 170 7.38 -1.05 -2.08
N ASP A 171 7.84 0.07 -1.52
CA ASP A 171 9.11 0.18 -0.81
C ASP A 171 9.01 -0.18 0.68
N ALA A 172 7.78 -0.37 1.17
CA ALA A 172 7.44 -0.93 2.48
C ALA A 172 6.83 -2.34 2.37
N SER A 173 6.84 -2.94 1.17
CA SER A 173 6.46 -4.34 0.91
C SER A 173 7.67 -5.11 0.38
N GLY A 174 7.94 -6.30 0.92
CA GLY A 174 9.16 -7.05 0.59
C GLY A 174 8.87 -8.47 0.11
N THR A 175 9.78 -9.08 -0.63
CA THR A 175 9.69 -10.48 -1.08
C THR A 175 11.07 -11.07 -1.39
N PHE A 176 11.11 -12.30 -1.93
CA PHE A 176 12.30 -13.12 -2.12
C PHE A 176 13.24 -12.62 -3.22
N SER A 177 12.75 -11.88 -4.21
CA SER A 177 13.56 -11.34 -5.31
C SER A 177 12.79 -10.31 -6.12
N GLU A 178 13.51 -9.53 -6.91
CA GLU A 178 12.93 -8.57 -7.84
C GLU A 178 11.98 -9.22 -8.85
N ALA A 179 12.33 -10.40 -9.37
CA ALA A 179 11.48 -11.12 -10.32
C ALA A 179 10.12 -11.50 -9.70
N VAL A 180 10.09 -11.90 -8.43
CA VAL A 180 8.85 -12.22 -7.72
C VAL A 180 8.04 -10.95 -7.44
N ARG A 181 8.71 -9.87 -7.01
CA ARG A 181 8.09 -8.55 -6.81
C ARG A 181 7.42 -8.08 -8.10
N ASP A 182 8.13 -8.12 -9.21
CA ASP A 182 7.66 -7.59 -10.48
C ASP A 182 6.47 -8.41 -11.01
N ALA A 183 6.48 -9.74 -10.85
CA ALA A 183 5.35 -10.60 -11.18
C ALA A 183 4.10 -10.27 -10.33
N ALA A 184 4.27 -10.05 -9.03
CA ALA A 184 3.19 -9.67 -8.12
C ALA A 184 2.60 -8.30 -8.47
N LEU A 185 3.45 -7.30 -8.68
CA LEU A 185 3.03 -5.95 -9.03
C LEU A 185 2.36 -5.90 -10.39
N ALA A 186 2.85 -6.64 -11.39
CA ALA A 186 2.20 -6.74 -12.70
C ALA A 186 0.77 -7.27 -12.57
N ARG A 187 0.56 -8.32 -11.75
CA ARG A 187 -0.78 -8.87 -11.49
C ARG A 187 -1.67 -7.88 -10.73
N ALA A 188 -1.15 -7.19 -9.72
CA ALA A 188 -1.90 -6.21 -8.95
C ALA A 188 -2.33 -5.01 -9.81
N VAL A 189 -1.42 -4.47 -10.62
CA VAL A 189 -1.69 -3.35 -11.55
C VAL A 189 -2.72 -3.77 -12.59
N ALA A 190 -2.60 -4.96 -13.17
CA ALA A 190 -3.59 -5.48 -14.13
C ALA A 190 -5.00 -5.60 -13.52
N ALA A 191 -5.11 -5.81 -12.20
CA ALA A 191 -6.37 -5.82 -11.47
C ALA A 191 -6.87 -4.42 -11.07
N GLY A 192 -6.02 -3.38 -11.17
CA GLY A 192 -6.37 -1.98 -10.87
C GLY A 192 -5.72 -1.39 -9.61
N ALA A 193 -4.76 -2.07 -8.98
CA ALA A 193 -4.00 -1.50 -7.87
C ALA A 193 -3.04 -0.39 -8.33
N VAL A 194 -2.68 0.50 -7.39
CA VAL A 194 -1.76 1.62 -7.62
C VAL A 194 -0.46 1.41 -6.86
N PRO A 195 0.67 1.13 -7.52
CA PRO A 195 1.97 1.17 -6.87
C PRO A 195 2.32 2.59 -6.44
N ILE A 196 2.73 2.76 -5.18
CA ILE A 196 3.19 4.02 -4.61
C ILE A 196 4.36 3.74 -3.65
N ASN A 197 5.09 4.77 -3.22
CA ASN A 197 6.14 4.67 -2.21
C ASN A 197 5.80 5.51 -0.97
N TRP A 198 6.44 5.23 0.17
CA TRP A 198 6.09 5.89 1.43
C TRP A 198 6.26 7.42 1.36
N PHE A 199 7.27 7.91 0.62
CA PHE A 199 7.53 9.34 0.46
C PHE A 199 6.38 10.03 -0.26
N ALA A 200 5.90 9.45 -1.36
CA ALA A 200 4.75 9.94 -2.11
C ALA A 200 3.47 9.91 -1.25
N VAL A 201 3.26 8.87 -0.44
CA VAL A 201 2.16 8.83 0.54
C VAL A 201 2.25 10.01 1.51
N ALA A 202 3.42 10.29 2.08
CA ALA A 202 3.61 11.42 2.99
C ALA A 202 3.33 12.77 2.32
N CYS A 203 3.81 12.97 1.09
CA CYS A 203 3.57 14.18 0.32
C CYS A 203 2.09 14.36 -0.07
N GLU A 204 1.40 13.28 -0.43
CA GLU A 204 -0.01 13.33 -0.81
C GLU A 204 -0.92 13.64 0.39
N LEU A 205 -0.59 13.08 1.57
CA LEU A 205 -1.23 13.43 2.84
C LEU A 205 -0.99 14.89 3.24
N GLN A 206 0.23 15.40 3.05
CA GLN A 206 0.61 16.78 3.36
C GLN A 206 -0.08 17.82 2.47
N LYS A 207 -0.14 17.56 1.16
CA LYS A 207 -0.66 18.43 0.08
C LYS A 207 0.10 19.74 -0.16
N ASP A 208 0.35 20.53 0.90
CA ASP A 208 1.00 21.85 0.83
C ASP A 208 2.00 21.96 1.99
N TRP A 209 3.24 22.40 1.69
CA TRP A 209 4.33 22.56 2.67
C TRP A 209 4.00 23.47 3.86
N ARG A 210 2.96 24.31 3.76
CA ARG A 210 2.54 25.23 4.83
C ARG A 210 1.43 24.66 5.71
N LEU A 211 0.79 23.57 5.29
CA LEU A 211 -0.37 22.98 5.98
C LEU A 211 0.06 21.81 6.89
N GLY A 212 -0.92 21.06 7.38
CA GLY A 212 -0.68 19.80 8.09
C GLY A 212 -0.07 19.95 9.48
N PRO A 213 0.38 18.83 10.08
CA PRO A 213 0.91 18.81 11.43
C PRO A 213 2.07 19.79 11.61
N ARG A 214 1.95 20.68 12.61
CA ARG A 214 2.96 21.69 12.93
C ARG A 214 3.30 22.62 11.75
N ALA A 215 2.29 22.98 10.95
CA ALA A 215 2.43 23.92 9.82
C ALA A 215 3.57 23.55 8.85
N GLY A 216 3.69 22.25 8.55
CA GLY A 216 4.70 21.71 7.62
C GLY A 216 5.98 21.22 8.27
N GLN A 217 6.30 21.66 9.50
CA GLN A 217 7.49 21.19 10.22
C GLN A 217 7.42 19.68 10.49
N GLY A 218 6.21 19.14 10.68
CA GLY A 218 6.00 17.71 10.88
C GLY A 218 6.53 16.86 9.73
N LEU A 219 6.28 17.27 8.48
CA LEU A 219 6.83 16.59 7.32
C LEU A 219 8.36 16.74 7.27
N GLY A 220 8.89 17.93 7.52
CA GLY A 220 10.35 18.16 7.53
C GLY A 220 11.09 17.23 8.49
N GLU A 221 10.59 17.06 9.71
CA GLU A 221 11.17 16.15 10.70
C GLU A 221 11.03 14.68 10.32
N LEU A 222 9.87 14.28 9.78
CA LEU A 222 9.68 12.92 9.26
C LEU A 222 10.71 12.62 8.17
N LEU A 223 10.85 13.51 7.19
CA LEU A 223 11.82 13.34 6.11
C LEU A 223 13.25 13.32 6.64
N ALA A 224 13.61 14.21 7.56
CA ALA A 224 14.94 14.20 8.18
C ALA A 224 15.24 12.88 8.92
N GLY A 225 14.24 12.28 9.56
CA GLY A 225 14.38 11.05 10.33
C GLY A 225 14.53 9.79 9.48
N TYR A 226 14.00 9.77 8.26
CA TYR A 226 13.95 8.59 7.40
C TYR A 226 14.64 8.75 6.03
N LEU A 227 15.08 9.95 5.68
CA LEU A 227 15.92 10.27 4.51
C LEU A 227 17.16 11.05 5.00
N PRO A 228 18.29 10.36 5.24
CA PRO A 228 19.52 11.01 5.69
C PRO A 228 19.93 12.18 4.80
N GLU A 229 19.74 12.07 3.49
CA GLU A 229 20.01 13.11 2.51
C GLU A 229 19.19 14.37 2.79
N TYR A 230 17.90 14.22 3.12
CA TYR A 230 17.03 15.36 3.47
C TYR A 230 17.42 15.98 4.82
N GLY A 231 17.81 15.14 5.79
CA GLY A 231 18.38 15.60 7.06
C GLY A 231 19.66 16.44 6.88
N ASN A 232 20.51 16.05 5.92
CA ASN A 232 21.73 16.79 5.57
C ASN A 232 21.39 18.16 4.94
N LEU A 233 20.35 18.24 4.10
CA LEU A 233 19.86 19.52 3.54
C LEU A 233 19.40 20.47 4.66
N ILE A 234 18.58 19.97 5.59
CA ILE A 234 18.08 20.76 6.73
C ILE A 234 19.24 21.23 7.61
N THR A 235 20.19 20.34 7.93
CA THR A 235 21.36 20.66 8.75
C THR A 235 22.18 21.77 8.10
N SER A 236 22.45 21.65 6.80
CA SER A 236 23.24 22.62 6.04
C SER A 236 22.56 23.99 6.01
N TYR A 237 21.27 24.04 5.67
CA TYR A 237 20.48 25.28 5.63
C TYR A 237 20.42 25.96 7.00
N THR A 238 20.14 25.20 8.06
CA THR A 238 20.01 25.72 9.43
C THR A 238 21.34 26.27 9.94
N SER A 239 22.46 25.62 9.60
CA SER A 239 23.80 26.07 9.99
C SER A 239 24.18 27.36 9.28
N ALA A 240 23.92 27.46 7.97
CA ALA A 240 24.18 28.68 7.20
C ALA A 240 23.32 29.86 7.67
N SER A 241 22.05 29.62 7.99
CA SER A 241 21.12 30.69 8.42
C SER A 241 21.44 31.25 9.81
N LYS A 242 22.07 30.46 10.69
CA LYS A 242 22.51 30.91 12.02
C LYS A 242 23.79 31.75 12.00
N GLY A 243 24.61 31.62 10.95
CA GLY A 243 25.85 32.39 10.77
C GLY A 243 25.67 33.73 10.04
N ALA A 244 24.44 34.07 9.64
CA ALA A 244 24.12 35.26 8.85
C ALA A 244 23.52 36.43 9.68
N VAL A 245 23.73 36.43 11.00
CA VAL A 245 23.31 37.49 11.94
C VAL A 245 24.54 38.18 12.51
#